data_AF-A0A2V7RS96-F1
#
_entry.id   AF-A0A2V7RS96-F1
#
_cell.length_a   1.000
_cell.length_b   1.000
_cell.length_c   1.000
_cell.angle_alpha   90.00
_cell.angle_beta   90.00
_cell.angle_gamma   90.00
#
_symmetry.space_group_name_H-M   'P 1'
#
loop_
_entity.id
_entity.type
_entity.pdbx_description
1 polymer ?
#
loop_
_entity_poly.entity_id
_entity_poly.type
_entity_poly.pdbx_seq_one_letter_code
_entity_poly.pdbx_strand_id
1 'polypeptide(L)'
;MSGADEDNFPRRHTARESLLDGASTSPKGIPVKTSVPEGADLDHPTRVDLADLIDATKLPDARGATKNDAQFQAARIPKFDNPLGVAEGDILSTVGWLHLVAAEDDGDYHIQISRTHDNDHGTDFLILEVPTPAPEFVADASVRPRLEAVRSLIRERMLRSREPSRSGSVLTHPACVEVAGQLFYDDPHVGHEPRGKKGMKAATLWGITSYDAHRLQSRLHAVATTNSRRAGGVLHRSLPFGRVFRPSFSSIASTTNSMTDVAAV
;
A
#
# COMPACT_ATOMS: atom_id res chain seq x y z
N MET A 1 -21.68 -79.61 2.68
CA MET A 1 -21.48 -79.74 1.22
C MET A 1 -21.66 -78.35 0.63
N SER A 2 -20.64 -77.50 0.69
CA SER A 2 -19.60 -77.33 -0.35
C SER A 2 -20.20 -76.88 -1.69
N GLY A 3 -20.22 -75.56 -1.91
CA GLY A 3 -20.27 -74.96 -3.24
C GLY A 3 -19.04 -74.07 -3.36
N ALA A 4 -18.11 -74.47 -4.22
CA ALA A 4 -16.84 -73.81 -4.45
C ALA A 4 -16.98 -72.66 -5.47
N ASP A 5 -16.04 -71.73 -5.34
CA ASP A 5 -15.76 -70.59 -6.21
C ASP A 5 -15.61 -70.96 -7.69
N GLU A 6 -16.03 -70.05 -8.58
CA GLU A 6 -15.19 -69.62 -9.69
C GLU A 6 -15.38 -68.12 -9.94
N ASP A 7 -14.25 -67.53 -10.31
CA ASP A 7 -13.86 -66.15 -10.14
C ASP A 7 -13.88 -65.41 -11.49
N ASN A 8 -13.94 -64.09 -11.41
CA ASN A 8 -13.26 -63.15 -12.29
C ASN A 8 -13.78 -62.86 -13.73
N PHE A 9 -14.52 -61.76 -13.88
CA PHE A 9 -14.27 -60.74 -14.91
C PHE A 9 -14.93 -59.40 -14.48
N PRO A 10 -14.21 -58.26 -14.45
CA PRO A 10 -14.78 -57.00 -13.98
C PRO A 10 -15.71 -56.37 -15.03
N ARG A 11 -16.92 -55.99 -14.56
CA ARG A 11 -17.88 -55.22 -15.34
C ARG A 11 -17.29 -53.85 -15.69
N ARG A 12 -17.46 -53.46 -16.95
CA ARG A 12 -17.15 -52.14 -17.51
C ARG A 12 -17.76 -51.04 -16.62
N HIS A 13 -16.92 -50.31 -15.90
CA HIS A 13 -17.27 -48.99 -15.39
C HIS A 13 -17.24 -48.01 -16.58
N THR A 14 -18.40 -47.46 -16.91
CA THR A 14 -18.51 -46.31 -17.80
C THR A 14 -17.75 -45.15 -17.19
N ALA A 15 -16.69 -44.71 -17.85
CA ALA A 15 -15.90 -43.54 -17.49
C ALA A 15 -16.80 -42.29 -17.51
N ARG A 16 -17.24 -41.88 -16.33
CA ARG A 16 -17.90 -40.61 -16.11
C ARG A 16 -17.63 -40.15 -14.67
N GLU A 17 -16.35 -39.92 -14.36
CA GLU A 17 -15.94 -39.13 -13.20
C GLU A 17 -14.46 -38.74 -13.31
N SER A 18 -14.15 -37.60 -12.72
CA SER A 18 -12.84 -36.94 -12.59
C SER A 18 -12.36 -36.05 -13.74
N LEU A 19 -13.20 -35.10 -14.16
CA LEU A 19 -12.65 -33.78 -14.51
C LEU A 19 -12.54 -33.00 -13.19
N LEU A 20 -11.40 -33.19 -12.51
CA LEU A 20 -11.04 -32.39 -11.34
C LEU A 20 -10.95 -30.92 -11.77
N ASP A 21 -11.60 -30.07 -10.98
CA ASP A 21 -11.49 -28.62 -10.98
C ASP A 21 -10.03 -28.17 -11.04
N GLY A 22 -9.56 -27.89 -12.26
CA GLY A 22 -8.40 -27.06 -12.48
C GLY A 22 -8.79 -25.61 -12.24
N ALA A 23 -9.00 -25.24 -10.98
CA ALA A 23 -9.05 -23.83 -10.61
C ALA A 23 -7.70 -23.22 -11.03
N SER A 24 -7.73 -22.40 -12.08
CA SER A 24 -6.58 -21.62 -12.51
C SER A 24 -6.01 -20.88 -11.30
N THR A 25 -4.83 -21.30 -10.84
CA THR A 25 -4.12 -20.71 -9.70
C THR A 25 -3.37 -19.43 -10.08
N SER A 26 -3.64 -18.87 -11.25
CA SER A 26 -3.08 -17.58 -11.64
C SER A 26 -3.61 -16.50 -10.69
N PRO A 27 -2.72 -15.65 -10.15
CA PRO A 27 -3.15 -14.50 -9.38
C PRO A 27 -4.17 -13.68 -10.18
N LYS A 28 -5.24 -13.24 -9.51
CA LYS A 28 -6.23 -12.29 -10.02
C LYS A 28 -5.63 -10.89 -10.21
N GLY A 29 -4.53 -10.58 -9.52
CA GLY A 29 -3.77 -9.34 -9.69
C GLY A 29 -2.74 -9.42 -10.82
N ILE A 30 -2.28 -8.28 -11.32
CA ILE A 30 -1.24 -8.21 -12.35
C ILE A 30 0.12 -8.58 -11.71
N PRO A 31 0.76 -9.71 -12.08
CA PRO A 31 1.97 -10.19 -11.40
C PRO A 31 3.15 -9.21 -11.45
N VAL A 32 3.28 -8.42 -12.53
CA VAL A 32 4.38 -7.45 -12.66
C VAL A 32 4.30 -6.34 -11.61
N LYS A 33 3.09 -5.91 -11.25
CA LYS A 33 2.84 -4.85 -10.25
C LYS A 33 3.06 -5.34 -8.82
N THR A 34 2.89 -6.64 -8.59
CA THR A 34 2.89 -7.23 -7.23
C THR A 34 4.10 -8.10 -6.93
N SER A 35 4.95 -8.39 -7.92
CA SER A 35 6.26 -9.02 -7.72
C SER A 35 7.32 -7.95 -7.51
N VAL A 36 8.16 -8.13 -6.49
CA VAL A 36 9.32 -7.29 -6.23
C VAL A 36 10.54 -7.88 -6.95
N PRO A 37 11.36 -7.08 -7.65
CA PRO A 37 12.58 -7.58 -8.28
C PRO A 37 13.50 -8.27 -7.28
N GLU A 38 14.19 -9.32 -7.72
CA GLU A 38 15.18 -10.00 -6.88
C GLU A 38 16.26 -9.02 -6.42
N GLY A 39 16.55 -9.02 -5.12
CA GLY A 39 17.54 -8.13 -4.52
C GLY A 39 17.10 -6.66 -4.36
N ALA A 40 15.85 -6.32 -4.69
CA ALA A 40 15.34 -4.98 -4.46
C ALA A 40 15.35 -4.61 -2.97
N ASP A 41 15.80 -3.39 -2.67
CA ASP A 41 15.86 -2.87 -1.32
C ASP A 41 14.61 -2.05 -1.01
N LEU A 42 13.63 -2.67 -0.34
CA LEU A 42 12.39 -2.02 0.07
C LEU A 42 12.58 -1.00 1.21
N ASP A 43 13.70 -1.06 1.93
CA ASP A 43 13.95 -0.24 3.12
C ASP A 43 14.75 1.04 2.77
N HIS A 44 15.44 1.05 1.63
CA HIS A 44 16.22 2.20 1.12
C HIS A 44 15.73 2.68 -0.27
N PRO A 45 14.47 3.15 -0.38
CA PRO A 45 13.93 3.63 -1.65
C PRO A 45 14.68 4.87 -2.17
N THR A 46 14.88 4.94 -3.49
CA THR A 46 15.45 6.13 -4.12
C THR A 46 14.43 7.27 -4.10
N ARG A 47 14.83 8.43 -3.60
CA ARG A 47 13.94 9.60 -3.50
C ARG A 47 13.78 10.29 -4.85
N VAL A 48 12.55 10.50 -5.29
CA VAL A 48 12.20 11.24 -6.51
C VAL A 48 11.13 12.29 -6.20
N ASP A 49 11.24 13.49 -6.78
CA ASP A 49 10.22 14.52 -6.62
C ASP A 49 8.92 14.10 -7.34
N LEU A 50 7.77 14.37 -6.71
CA LEU A 50 6.48 14.04 -7.31
C LEU A 50 6.25 14.81 -8.62
N ALA A 51 6.72 16.05 -8.70
CA ALA A 51 6.63 16.86 -9.90
C ALA A 51 7.37 16.23 -11.08
N ASP A 52 8.53 15.65 -10.82
CA ASP A 52 9.32 14.99 -11.84
C ASP A 52 8.69 13.65 -12.27
N LEU A 53 8.10 12.89 -11.35
CA LEU A 53 7.42 11.62 -11.67
C LEU A 53 6.20 11.80 -12.58
N ILE A 54 5.50 12.92 -12.47
CA ILE A 54 4.29 13.21 -13.27
C ILE A 54 4.57 14.10 -14.49
N ASP A 55 5.82 14.53 -14.68
CA ASP A 55 6.23 15.33 -15.84
C ASP A 55 6.66 14.40 -16.98
N ALA A 56 5.86 14.35 -18.05
CA ALA A 56 6.13 13.52 -19.23
C ALA A 56 7.46 13.86 -19.94
N THR A 57 8.06 15.03 -19.68
CA THR A 57 9.39 15.37 -20.20
C THR A 57 10.51 14.73 -19.38
N LYS A 58 10.24 14.36 -18.13
CA LYS A 58 11.18 13.72 -17.19
C LYS A 58 11.03 12.21 -17.17
N LEU A 59 9.79 11.73 -17.18
CA LEU A 59 9.46 10.32 -17.26
C LEU A 59 8.39 10.13 -18.34
N PRO A 60 8.79 10.00 -19.62
CA PRO A 60 7.84 9.80 -20.70
C PRO A 60 7.18 8.44 -20.59
N ASP A 61 6.05 8.29 -21.28
CA ASP A 61 5.38 7.00 -21.45
C ASP A 61 6.34 5.94 -22.01
N ALA A 62 6.14 4.70 -21.56
CA ALA A 62 6.94 3.56 -21.98
C ALA A 62 6.86 3.36 -23.50
N ARG A 63 8.02 3.45 -24.16
CA ARG A 63 8.10 3.29 -25.62
C ARG A 63 7.70 1.89 -26.03
N GLY A 64 6.72 1.78 -26.93
CA GLY A 64 6.27 0.51 -27.48
C GLY A 64 5.26 -0.24 -26.61
N ALA A 65 4.92 0.26 -25.42
CA ALA A 65 3.83 -0.28 -24.63
C ALA A 65 2.49 -0.03 -25.35
N THR A 66 1.70 -1.08 -25.52
CA THR A 66 0.35 -1.00 -26.08
C THR A 66 -0.68 -1.35 -25.02
N LYS A 67 -1.96 -1.04 -25.28
CA LYS A 67 -3.02 -1.29 -24.32
C LYS A 67 -3.21 -2.79 -24.07
N ASN A 68 -3.16 -3.21 -22.81
CA ASN A 68 -3.29 -4.60 -22.39
C ASN A 68 -2.27 -5.52 -23.06
N ASP A 69 -1.01 -5.07 -23.11
CA ASP A 69 0.06 -5.85 -23.73
C ASP A 69 0.35 -7.08 -22.86
N ALA A 70 -0.02 -8.27 -23.36
CA ALA A 70 0.15 -9.52 -22.64
C ALA A 70 1.61 -9.77 -22.23
N GLN A 71 2.59 -9.20 -22.95
CA GLN A 71 3.99 -9.27 -22.56
C GLN A 71 4.22 -8.51 -21.25
N PHE A 72 3.69 -7.29 -21.13
CA PHE A 72 3.89 -6.43 -19.96
C PHE A 72 3.00 -6.78 -18.77
N GLN A 73 2.00 -7.65 -18.97
CA GLN A 73 1.31 -8.31 -17.86
C GLN A 73 2.20 -9.35 -17.15
N ALA A 74 3.16 -9.95 -17.86
CA ALA A 74 4.00 -11.04 -17.35
C ALA A 74 5.47 -10.63 -17.09
N ALA A 75 5.93 -9.55 -17.71
CA ALA A 75 7.30 -9.06 -17.60
C ALA A 75 7.32 -7.54 -17.47
N ARG A 76 8.36 -7.01 -16.82
CA ARG A 76 8.56 -5.55 -16.72
C ARG A 76 8.88 -4.96 -18.09
N ILE A 77 8.44 -3.73 -18.29
CA ILE A 77 8.83 -2.88 -19.40
C ILE A 77 10.37 -2.76 -19.38
N PRO A 78 11.03 -3.08 -20.50
CA PRO A 78 12.47 -2.93 -20.62
C PRO A 78 12.91 -1.52 -20.27
N LYS A 79 14.02 -1.42 -19.53
CA LYS A 79 14.65 -0.13 -19.25
C LYS A 79 14.87 0.64 -20.55
N PHE A 80 14.50 1.92 -20.53
CA PHE A 80 14.76 2.86 -21.60
C PHE A 80 15.32 4.17 -21.01
N ASP A 81 16.03 4.93 -21.84
CA ASP A 81 16.62 6.20 -21.40
C ASP A 81 15.53 7.23 -21.11
N ASN A 82 15.57 7.78 -19.90
CA ASN A 82 14.75 8.90 -19.45
C ASN A 82 15.56 9.81 -18.51
N PRO A 83 15.23 11.10 -18.41
CA PRO A 83 15.95 12.04 -17.54
C PRO A 83 16.05 11.66 -16.05
N LEU A 84 15.15 10.82 -15.53
CA LEU A 84 15.22 10.35 -14.14
C LEU A 84 16.10 9.11 -13.96
N GLY A 85 16.46 8.43 -15.05
CA GLY A 85 17.28 7.21 -15.02
C GLY A 85 16.60 6.01 -14.37
N VAL A 86 15.28 6.08 -14.15
CA VAL A 86 14.49 5.03 -13.49
C VAL A 86 13.91 4.02 -14.49
N ALA A 87 13.54 2.84 -14.02
CA ALA A 87 12.87 1.81 -14.78
C ALA A 87 11.71 1.19 -13.99
N GLU A 88 10.78 0.54 -14.68
CA GLU A 88 9.75 -0.28 -14.01
C GLU A 88 10.42 -1.32 -13.09
N GLY A 89 9.91 -1.47 -11.88
CA GLY A 89 10.51 -2.30 -10.84
C GLY A 89 11.36 -1.53 -9.84
N ASP A 90 11.85 -0.32 -10.17
CA ASP A 90 12.66 0.46 -9.23
C ASP A 90 11.87 0.81 -7.96
N ILE A 91 12.53 0.71 -6.81
CA ILE A 91 11.95 1.08 -5.52
C ILE A 91 12.19 2.57 -5.28
N LEU A 92 11.11 3.34 -5.38
CA LEU A 92 11.13 4.79 -5.29
C LEU A 92 10.39 5.28 -4.05
N SER A 93 10.71 6.49 -3.60
CA SER A 93 9.90 7.22 -2.64
C SER A 93 9.59 8.62 -3.14
N THR A 94 8.39 9.10 -2.84
CA THR A 94 7.97 10.47 -3.13
C THR A 94 7.09 11.03 -2.01
N VAL A 95 6.80 12.34 -2.02
CA VAL A 95 5.88 12.99 -1.08
C VAL A 95 4.80 13.69 -1.88
N GLY A 96 3.57 13.52 -1.44
CA GLY A 96 2.43 14.23 -1.98
C GLY A 96 1.34 14.39 -0.94
N TRP A 97 0.26 15.01 -1.35
CA TRP A 97 -0.97 15.13 -0.58
C TRP A 97 -1.95 14.09 -1.06
N LEU A 98 -2.41 13.23 -0.16
CA LEU A 98 -3.40 12.19 -0.43
C LEU A 98 -4.78 12.80 -0.44
N HIS A 99 -5.48 12.70 -1.57
CA HIS A 99 -6.81 13.27 -1.78
C HIS A 99 -7.92 12.23 -1.77
N LEU A 100 -7.66 11.04 -2.29
CA LEU A 100 -8.68 10.01 -2.50
C LEU A 100 -8.10 8.62 -2.27
N VAL A 101 -8.92 7.75 -1.65
CA VAL A 101 -8.71 6.29 -1.62
C VAL A 101 -9.97 5.62 -2.14
N ALA A 102 -9.85 4.69 -3.08
CA ALA A 102 -10.93 3.86 -3.60
C ALA A 102 -10.57 2.38 -3.48
N ALA A 103 -11.59 1.52 -3.34
CA ALA A 103 -11.44 0.10 -3.59
C ALA A 103 -11.68 -0.20 -5.07
N GLU A 104 -10.85 -1.02 -5.68
CA GLU A 104 -11.03 -1.52 -7.04
C GLU A 104 -11.58 -2.95 -7.03
N ASP A 105 -12.14 -3.38 -8.17
CA ASP A 105 -12.71 -4.73 -8.32
C ASP A 105 -11.63 -5.83 -8.36
N ASP A 106 -10.39 -5.46 -8.68
CA ASP A 106 -9.20 -6.30 -8.62
C ASP A 106 -8.60 -6.42 -7.21
N GLY A 107 -9.24 -5.81 -6.20
CA GLY A 107 -8.82 -5.87 -4.79
C GLY A 107 -7.85 -4.77 -4.37
N ASP A 108 -7.38 -3.93 -5.29
CA ASP A 108 -6.40 -2.90 -4.96
C ASP A 108 -7.08 -1.70 -4.29
N TYR A 109 -6.33 -1.03 -3.41
CA TYR A 109 -6.65 0.36 -3.10
C TYR A 109 -6.03 1.25 -4.17
N HIS A 110 -6.88 1.98 -4.88
CA HIS A 110 -6.49 3.05 -5.78
C HIS A 110 -6.41 4.37 -5.00
N ILE A 111 -5.24 4.98 -4.98
CA ILE A 111 -4.96 6.19 -4.21
C ILE A 111 -4.48 7.28 -5.15
N GLN A 112 -4.96 8.50 -4.93
CA GLN A 112 -4.58 9.66 -5.74
C GLN A 112 -3.84 10.65 -4.85
N ILE A 113 -2.59 10.94 -5.22
CA ILE A 113 -1.78 11.97 -4.57
C ILE A 113 -1.44 13.10 -5.54
N SER A 114 -1.35 14.33 -5.06
CA SER A 114 -0.89 15.48 -5.86
C SER A 114 0.18 16.28 -5.11
N ARG A 115 0.73 17.29 -5.79
CA ARG A 115 1.70 18.23 -5.20
C ARG A 115 1.05 19.24 -4.25
N THR A 116 -0.25 19.46 -4.37
CA THR A 116 -0.99 20.53 -3.70
C THR A 116 -1.87 19.96 -2.58
N HIS A 117 -1.95 20.69 -1.47
CA HIS A 117 -2.87 20.36 -0.38
C HIS A 117 -4.32 20.67 -0.74
N ASP A 118 -4.53 21.63 -1.65
CA ASP A 118 -5.87 22.12 -1.97
C ASP A 118 -6.68 21.00 -2.62
N ASN A 119 -7.99 20.98 -2.36
CA ASN A 119 -8.94 20.00 -2.92
C ASN A 119 -9.09 20.24 -4.43
N ASP A 120 -8.03 19.97 -5.17
CA ASP A 120 -7.96 20.21 -6.59
C ASP A 120 -8.67 19.09 -7.31
N HIS A 121 -9.72 19.44 -8.05
CA HIS A 121 -10.11 18.66 -9.21
C HIS A 121 -9.18 19.09 -10.35
N GLY A 122 -8.49 18.16 -10.99
CA GLY A 122 -7.39 18.51 -11.90
C GLY A 122 -6.71 17.28 -12.50
N THR A 123 -5.62 17.51 -13.22
CA THR A 123 -4.91 16.50 -14.02
C THR A 123 -3.58 16.05 -13.45
N ASP A 124 -3.16 16.58 -12.31
CA ASP A 124 -1.78 16.47 -11.85
C ASP A 124 -1.62 15.46 -10.71
N PHE A 125 -2.30 14.31 -10.85
CA PHE A 125 -2.28 13.25 -9.85
C PHE A 125 -1.33 12.12 -10.24
N LEU A 126 -0.65 11.57 -9.24
CA LEU A 126 0.00 10.26 -9.32
C LEU A 126 -0.93 9.22 -8.70
N ILE A 127 -1.07 8.08 -9.38
CA ILE A 127 -1.81 6.93 -8.85
C ILE A 127 -0.86 6.04 -8.06
N LEU A 128 -1.31 5.67 -6.86
CA LEU A 128 -0.70 4.60 -6.09
C LEU A 128 -1.67 3.44 -5.98
N GLU A 129 -1.14 2.23 -6.04
CA GLU A 129 -1.90 1.00 -5.81
C GLU A 129 -1.40 0.34 -4.52
N VAL A 130 -2.34 -0.15 -3.71
CA VAL A 130 -2.03 -1.00 -2.55
C VAL A 130 -2.82 -2.30 -2.66
N PRO A 131 -2.20 -3.35 -3.21
CA PRO A 131 -2.86 -4.62 -3.42
C PRO A 131 -3.45 -5.25 -2.17
N THR A 132 -4.50 -6.05 -2.36
CA THR A 132 -4.99 -6.93 -1.30
C THR A 132 -3.89 -7.96 -0.97
N PRO A 133 -3.49 -8.14 0.29
CA PRO A 133 -2.39 -9.03 0.67
C PRO A 133 -2.74 -10.52 0.61
N ALA A 134 -3.85 -10.89 -0.03
CA ALA A 134 -4.27 -12.28 -0.12
C ALA A 134 -3.50 -13.02 -1.23
N PRO A 135 -3.21 -14.32 -1.07
CA PRO A 135 -2.36 -15.08 -1.99
C PRO A 135 -2.84 -15.08 -3.44
N GLU A 136 -4.15 -14.97 -3.66
CA GLU A 136 -4.75 -14.88 -4.98
C GLU A 136 -4.52 -13.54 -5.68
N PHE A 137 -4.04 -12.50 -4.99
CA PHE A 137 -3.69 -11.21 -5.59
C PHE A 137 -2.18 -10.95 -5.60
N VAL A 138 -1.48 -11.43 -4.56
CA VAL A 138 -0.05 -11.20 -4.38
C VAL A 138 0.66 -12.53 -4.12
N ALA A 139 1.38 -13.01 -5.13
CA ALA A 139 2.09 -14.29 -5.05
C ALA A 139 3.26 -14.25 -4.05
N ASP A 140 3.99 -13.13 -3.99
CA ASP A 140 5.12 -12.96 -3.07
C ASP A 140 4.63 -12.80 -1.62
N ALA A 141 4.84 -13.84 -0.81
CA ALA A 141 4.43 -13.83 0.59
C ALA A 141 5.20 -12.83 1.44
N SER A 142 6.41 -12.42 1.04
CA SER A 142 7.29 -11.55 1.83
C SER A 142 6.76 -10.12 1.93
N VAL A 143 6.01 -9.66 0.93
CA VAL A 143 5.45 -8.29 0.88
C VAL A 143 4.02 -8.19 1.45
N ARG A 144 3.32 -9.31 1.67
CA ARG A 144 1.95 -9.30 2.20
C ARG A 144 1.83 -8.60 3.56
N PRO A 145 2.73 -8.79 4.55
CA PRO A 145 2.64 -8.07 5.82
C PRO A 145 2.81 -6.55 5.65
N ARG A 146 3.68 -6.14 4.72
CA ARG A 146 3.91 -4.73 4.36
C ARG A 146 2.65 -4.09 3.77
N LEU A 147 2.00 -4.79 2.83
CA LEU A 147 0.72 -4.37 2.24
C LEU A 147 -0.40 -4.26 3.29
N GLU A 148 -0.55 -5.26 4.18
CA GLU A 148 -1.56 -5.21 5.24
C GLU A 148 -1.32 -4.03 6.20
N ALA A 149 -0.06 -3.73 6.52
CA ALA A 149 0.29 -2.58 7.34
C ALA A 149 -0.10 -1.25 6.68
N VAL A 150 0.17 -1.09 5.37
CA VAL A 150 -0.23 0.10 4.62
C VAL A 150 -1.75 0.25 4.60
N ARG A 151 -2.48 -0.83 4.28
CA ARG A 151 -3.96 -0.82 4.25
C ARG A 151 -4.56 -0.51 5.61
N SER A 152 -4.05 -1.14 6.67
CA SER A 152 -4.48 -0.87 8.05
C SER A 152 -4.28 0.59 8.43
N LEU A 153 -3.11 1.15 8.14
CA LEU A 153 -2.82 2.56 8.41
C LEU A 153 -3.77 3.50 7.67
N ILE A 154 -4.05 3.23 6.38
CA ILE A 154 -5.01 4.01 5.59
C ILE A 154 -6.39 3.94 6.21
N ARG A 155 -6.89 2.74 6.54
CA ARG A 155 -8.21 2.58 7.15
C ARG A 155 -8.30 3.36 8.46
N GLU A 156 -7.36 3.13 9.36
CA GLU A 156 -7.38 3.71 10.70
C GLU A 156 -7.21 5.23 10.69
N ARG A 157 -6.26 5.75 9.90
CA ARG A 157 -5.87 7.17 9.94
C ARG A 157 -6.60 8.04 8.94
N MET A 158 -7.04 7.49 7.81
CA MET A 158 -7.68 8.27 6.74
C MET A 158 -9.18 7.99 6.63
N LEU A 159 -9.60 6.76 6.90
CA LEU A 159 -10.97 6.31 6.59
C LEU A 159 -11.80 5.97 7.82
N ARG A 160 -11.35 6.34 9.03
CA ARG A 160 -12.06 6.10 10.30
C ARG A 160 -12.39 4.61 10.51
N SER A 161 -11.40 3.77 10.24
CA SER A 161 -11.46 2.31 10.34
C SER A 161 -12.48 1.65 9.42
N ARG A 162 -12.74 2.25 8.24
CA ARG A 162 -13.62 1.70 7.21
C ARG A 162 -12.84 1.36 5.95
N GLU A 163 -13.35 0.39 5.20
CA GLU A 163 -12.92 0.16 3.82
C GLU A 163 -13.26 1.37 2.92
N PRO A 164 -12.43 1.70 1.93
CA PRO A 164 -12.73 2.75 0.97
C PRO A 164 -13.91 2.34 0.07
N SER A 165 -14.69 3.32 -0.38
CA SER A 165 -15.78 3.05 -1.32
C SER A 165 -15.23 2.77 -2.71
N ARG A 166 -15.94 1.96 -3.52
CA ARG A 166 -15.56 1.72 -4.93
C ARG A 166 -15.58 2.98 -5.78
N SER A 167 -16.50 3.90 -5.48
CA SER A 167 -16.59 5.19 -6.16
C SER A 167 -15.48 6.18 -5.76
N GLY A 168 -14.71 5.86 -4.72
CA GLY A 168 -13.70 6.73 -4.12
C GLY A 168 -14.19 7.49 -2.89
N SER A 169 -13.41 7.41 -1.82
CA SER A 169 -13.54 8.16 -0.58
C SER A 169 -12.60 9.38 -0.65
N VAL A 170 -13.15 10.55 -0.99
CA VAL A 170 -12.41 11.82 -0.99
C VAL A 170 -12.17 12.25 0.45
N LEU A 171 -10.93 12.56 0.80
CA LEU A 171 -10.58 13.10 2.10
C LEU A 171 -11.00 14.57 2.18
N THR A 172 -11.67 14.94 3.28
CA THR A 172 -12.06 16.34 3.53
C THR A 172 -10.85 17.25 3.77
N HIS A 173 -9.75 16.67 4.24
CA HIS A 173 -8.48 17.35 4.50
C HIS A 173 -7.38 16.44 3.93
N PRO A 174 -6.80 16.79 2.77
CA PRO A 174 -5.76 15.99 2.18
C PRO A 174 -4.58 15.81 3.13
N ALA A 175 -4.05 14.61 3.19
CA ALA A 175 -3.01 14.25 4.13
C ALA A 175 -1.65 14.27 3.44
N CYS A 176 -0.66 15.01 3.97
CA CYS A 176 0.69 14.92 3.43
C CYS A 176 1.29 13.56 3.80
N VAL A 177 1.64 12.79 2.77
CA VAL A 177 2.16 11.45 2.90
C VAL A 177 3.50 11.34 2.19
N GLU A 178 4.40 10.58 2.79
CA GLU A 178 5.54 10.02 2.07
C GLU A 178 5.20 8.58 1.73
N VAL A 179 5.35 8.23 0.46
CA VAL A 179 5.00 6.92 -0.07
C VAL A 179 6.26 6.31 -0.65
N ALA A 180 6.44 5.01 -0.43
CA ALA A 180 7.55 4.25 -0.99
C ALA A 180 7.06 2.91 -1.50
N GLY A 181 7.60 2.51 -2.65
CA GLY A 181 7.10 1.36 -3.37
C GLY A 181 7.75 1.18 -4.72
N GLN A 182 7.26 0.18 -5.44
CA GLN A 182 7.77 -0.16 -6.76
C GLN A 182 7.10 0.70 -7.83
N LEU A 183 7.90 1.30 -8.72
CA LEU A 183 7.41 1.96 -9.93
C LEU A 183 6.82 0.91 -10.88
N PHE A 184 5.62 1.17 -11.41
CA PHE A 184 4.98 0.36 -12.43
C PHE A 184 4.37 1.22 -13.54
N TYR A 185 4.18 0.64 -14.72
CA TYR A 185 3.47 1.26 -15.83
C TYR A 185 2.09 0.63 -16.01
N ASP A 186 1.06 1.47 -16.07
CA ASP A 186 -0.33 1.04 -16.11
C ASP A 186 -0.82 0.87 -17.55
N ASP A 187 -0.28 -0.12 -18.26
CA ASP A 187 -0.57 -0.37 -19.68
C ASP A 187 -2.06 -0.57 -20.02
N PRO A 188 -2.97 -1.05 -19.15
CA PRO A 188 -4.39 -1.16 -19.49
C PRO A 188 -5.04 0.19 -19.82
N HIS A 189 -4.41 1.30 -19.43
CA HIS A 189 -4.88 2.66 -19.66
C HIS A 189 -4.21 3.36 -20.86
N VAL A 190 -3.33 2.69 -21.60
CA VAL A 190 -2.74 3.25 -22.83
C VAL A 190 -3.82 3.64 -23.83
N GLY A 191 -3.73 4.88 -24.34
CA GLY A 191 -4.69 5.44 -25.30
C GLY A 191 -6.01 5.90 -24.69
N HIS A 192 -6.18 5.84 -23.37
CA HIS A 192 -7.34 6.35 -22.66
C HIS A 192 -6.96 7.39 -21.61
N GLU A 193 -6.72 8.63 -22.06
CA GLU A 193 -6.58 9.74 -21.10
C GLU A 193 -7.91 10.45 -20.82
N PRO A 194 -8.19 10.80 -19.53
CA PRO A 194 -7.38 10.53 -18.32
C PRO A 194 -8.07 9.59 -17.30
N ARG A 195 -7.26 8.66 -16.76
CA ARG A 195 -7.61 7.75 -15.65
C ARG A 195 -7.67 8.49 -14.31
N GLY A 196 -8.29 7.87 -13.31
CA GLY A 196 -8.54 8.47 -11.98
C GLY A 196 -10.03 8.60 -11.68
N LYS A 197 -10.37 9.03 -10.46
CA LYS A 197 -11.73 9.08 -9.92
C LYS A 197 -12.08 10.49 -9.44
N LYS A 198 -13.39 10.78 -9.46
CA LYS A 198 -13.97 12.03 -8.92
C LYS A 198 -13.38 13.32 -9.55
N GLY A 199 -13.05 13.26 -10.83
CA GLY A 199 -12.52 14.41 -11.58
C GLY A 199 -11.06 14.74 -11.27
N MET A 200 -10.39 13.92 -10.45
CA MET A 200 -8.95 13.95 -10.22
C MET A 200 -8.34 12.94 -11.19
N LYS A 201 -7.57 13.46 -12.13
CA LYS A 201 -7.09 12.77 -13.31
C LYS A 201 -5.58 12.56 -13.15
N ALA A 202 -5.11 11.36 -13.46
CA ALA A 202 -3.68 11.08 -13.42
C ALA A 202 -2.95 11.85 -14.53
N ALA A 203 -1.76 12.38 -14.23
CA ALA A 203 -0.92 13.09 -15.19
C ALA A 203 -0.06 12.14 -16.04
N THR A 204 0.01 10.87 -15.66
CA THR A 204 0.87 9.88 -16.27
C THR A 204 0.29 8.47 -16.10
N LEU A 205 0.73 7.54 -16.96
CA LEU A 205 0.45 6.12 -16.83
C LEU A 205 1.41 5.41 -15.85
N TRP A 206 2.48 6.07 -15.42
CA TRP A 206 3.33 5.59 -14.34
C TRP A 206 2.59 5.66 -12.99
N GLY A 207 2.84 4.69 -12.11
CA GLY A 207 2.28 4.61 -10.77
C GLY A 207 3.24 3.94 -9.79
N ILE A 208 2.87 3.92 -8.51
CA ILE A 208 3.66 3.25 -7.48
C ILE A 208 2.80 2.21 -6.74
N THR A 209 3.26 0.97 -6.68
CA THR A 209 2.71 -0.05 -5.79
C THR A 209 3.35 0.13 -4.42
N SER A 210 2.60 0.62 -3.44
CA SER A 210 3.14 1.05 -2.15
C SER A 210 3.27 -0.09 -1.14
N TYR A 211 4.44 -0.23 -0.53
CA TYR A 211 4.76 -1.28 0.45
C TYR A 211 5.15 -0.74 1.84
N ASP A 212 5.27 0.58 2.04
CA ASP A 212 5.80 1.13 3.30
C ASP A 212 4.76 1.98 4.06
N ALA A 213 4.34 1.48 5.23
CA ALA A 213 3.44 2.17 6.15
C ALA A 213 4.15 3.19 7.06
N HIS A 214 5.42 3.00 7.37
CA HIS A 214 6.14 3.80 8.38
C HIS A 214 6.39 5.24 7.91
N ARG A 215 6.69 5.41 6.62
CA ARG A 215 6.88 6.75 6.02
C ARG A 215 5.55 7.51 5.89
N LEU A 216 4.45 6.81 5.61
CA LEU A 216 3.12 7.42 5.58
C LEU A 216 2.75 7.97 6.96
N GLN A 217 3.09 7.27 8.05
CA GLN A 217 2.80 7.71 9.43
C GLN A 217 3.63 8.93 9.88
N SER A 218 4.93 8.97 9.55
CA SER A 218 5.86 9.99 10.06
C SER A 218 5.48 11.42 9.64
N ARG A 219 4.94 11.60 8.43
CA ARG A 219 4.51 12.91 7.92
C ARG A 219 3.17 13.37 8.48
N LEU A 220 2.24 12.46 8.76
CA LEU A 220 0.98 12.81 9.43
C LEU A 220 1.24 13.48 10.78
N HIS A 221 2.22 12.95 11.54
CA HIS A 221 2.65 13.57 12.79
C HIS A 221 3.35 14.92 12.57
N ALA A 222 4.19 15.07 11.55
CA ALA A 222 4.87 16.32 11.24
C ALA A 222 3.88 17.45 10.86
N VAL A 223 2.84 17.16 10.07
CA VAL A 223 1.79 18.13 9.72
C VAL A 223 0.94 18.49 10.93
N ALA A 224 0.54 17.52 11.75
CA ALA A 224 -0.21 17.78 12.99
C ALA A 224 0.57 18.69 13.96
N THR A 225 1.89 18.52 14.03
CA THR A 225 2.75 19.34 14.91
C THR A 225 2.96 20.76 14.37
N THR A 226 2.97 20.93 13.05
CA THR A 226 3.17 22.24 12.41
C THR A 226 1.91 23.10 12.47
N ASN A 227 0.72 22.50 12.34
CA ASN A 227 -0.55 23.22 12.46
C ASN A 227 -0.90 23.67 13.88
N SER A 228 -0.25 23.11 14.91
CA SER A 228 -0.43 23.58 16.30
C SER A 228 0.40 24.85 16.63
N ARG A 229 1.36 25.25 15.78
CA ARG A 229 2.21 26.44 16.03
C ARG A 229 1.77 27.73 15.31
N ARG A 230 0.65 27.72 14.59
CA ARG A 230 0.12 28.91 13.88
C ARG A 230 -1.23 29.44 14.40
N ALA A 231 -1.49 29.25 15.70
CA ALA A 231 -2.50 30.00 16.43
C ALA A 231 -1.91 30.50 17.75
N GLY A 232 -1.41 31.74 17.76
CA GLY A 232 -0.79 32.31 18.96
C GLY A 232 -0.18 33.68 18.73
N GLY A 233 -0.98 34.62 18.20
CA GLY A 233 -0.66 36.04 18.28
C GLY A 233 -0.62 36.51 19.74
N VAL A 234 0.37 37.34 20.03
CA VAL A 234 0.73 37.90 21.33
C VAL A 234 -0.46 38.59 22.01
N LEU A 235 -0.74 38.24 23.26
CA LEU A 235 -1.47 39.09 24.20
C LEU A 235 -0.75 39.05 25.55
N HIS A 236 -0.08 40.17 25.85
CA HIS A 236 0.47 40.48 27.15
C HIS A 236 -0.69 40.60 28.16
N ARG A 237 -0.73 39.72 29.16
CA ARG A 237 -1.31 40.03 30.47
C ARG A 237 -0.76 39.09 31.53
N SER A 238 -0.06 39.68 32.48
CA SER A 238 0.46 39.07 33.70
C SER A 238 -0.66 38.56 34.62
N LEU A 239 -0.27 37.65 35.52
CA LEU A 239 -0.89 37.15 36.79
C LEU A 239 -1.19 35.63 36.78
N PRO A 240 -1.20 34.94 37.94
CA PRO A 240 -0.02 34.44 38.65
C PRO A 240 -0.06 32.91 38.90
N PHE A 241 1.05 32.37 39.40
CA PHE A 241 1.25 31.08 40.09
C PHE A 241 0.04 30.11 40.24
N GLY A 242 0.20 28.87 39.76
CA GLY A 242 -0.65 27.76 40.18
C GLY A 242 -0.34 26.39 39.54
N ARG A 243 0.24 25.50 40.34
CA ARG A 243 0.30 24.01 40.24
C ARG A 243 1.16 23.37 39.12
N VAL A 244 2.33 22.91 39.56
CA VAL A 244 3.11 21.82 38.96
C VAL A 244 2.32 20.51 39.09
N PHE A 245 1.96 19.89 37.97
CA PHE A 245 1.45 18.53 37.91
C PHE A 245 2.65 17.57 37.86
N ARG A 246 2.92 16.85 38.95
CA ARG A 246 3.88 15.73 38.96
C ARG A 246 3.15 14.46 38.51
N PRO A 247 3.63 13.72 37.50
CA PRO A 247 3.09 12.40 37.22
C PRO A 247 3.53 11.40 38.29
N SER A 248 2.57 10.69 38.87
CA SER A 248 2.75 9.58 39.79
C SER A 248 3.13 8.33 39.00
N PHE A 249 4.34 7.80 39.21
CA PHE A 249 4.72 6.47 38.77
C PHE A 249 4.29 5.45 39.84
N SER A 250 3.32 4.60 39.53
CA SER A 250 3.03 3.42 40.35
C SER A 250 4.01 2.31 39.97
N SER A 251 4.98 2.07 40.84
CA SER A 251 5.87 0.92 40.80
C SER A 251 5.14 -0.33 41.29
N ILE A 252 5.20 -1.41 40.51
CA ILE A 252 4.79 -2.75 40.93
C ILE A 252 5.94 -3.32 41.77
N ALA A 253 5.73 -3.41 43.09
CA ALA A 253 6.67 -4.06 44.00
C ALA A 253 6.48 -5.58 43.95
N SER A 254 7.59 -6.30 43.73
CA SER A 254 7.72 -7.73 44.03
C SER A 254 7.85 -7.93 45.53
N THR A 255 7.01 -8.78 46.11
CA THR A 255 7.06 -9.15 47.51
C THR A 255 7.98 -10.36 47.69
N THR A 256 9.14 -10.17 48.31
CA THR A 256 9.94 -11.24 48.92
C THR A 256 9.54 -11.38 50.39
N ASN A 257 9.09 -12.57 50.80
CA ASN A 257 8.87 -12.93 52.20
C ASN A 257 10.20 -13.29 52.87
N SER A 258 10.53 -12.66 53.99
CA SER A 258 11.47 -13.20 54.99
C SER A 258 10.75 -13.36 56.33
N MET A 259 10.76 -14.57 56.87
CA MET A 259 10.33 -14.87 58.24
C MET A 259 11.53 -14.82 59.19
N THR A 260 11.42 -13.93 60.17
CA THR A 260 11.76 -14.01 61.61
C THR A 260 13.02 -14.72 62.13
N ASP A 261 13.74 -13.95 62.96
CA ASP A 261 14.77 -14.28 63.95
C ASP A 261 14.47 -15.45 64.89
N VAL A 262 15.53 -16.16 65.31
CA VAL A 262 15.76 -16.53 66.72
C VAL A 262 17.26 -16.50 67.03
N ALA A 263 17.60 -15.87 68.16
CA ALA A 263 18.94 -15.76 68.73
C ALA A 263 19.31 -16.91 69.67
N ALA A 264 20.62 -16.98 69.98
CA ALA A 264 21.26 -17.43 71.21
C ALA A 264 21.78 -18.89 71.33
N VAL A 265 23.09 -18.91 71.65
CA VAL A 265 23.99 -19.96 72.18
C VAL A 265 24.45 -21.06 71.23
#